data_AF-A0A0S8KPS5-F1
#
_entry.id   AF-A0A0S8KPS5-F1
#
_cell.length_a   1.000
_cell.length_b   1.000
_cell.length_c   1.000
_cell.angle_alpha   90.00
_cell.angle_beta   90.00
_cell.angle_gamma   90.00
#
_symmetry.space_group_name_H-M   'P 1'
#
loop_
_entity.id
_entity.type
_entity.pdbx_description
1 polymer ?
#
loop_
_entity_poly.entity_id
_entity_poly.type
_entity_poly.pdbx_seq_one_letter_code
_entity_poly.pdbx_strand_id
1 'polypeptide(L)' 'MLSRLRRIEGQARGVQRMVEERRDCAEIVHQLASIRAAAGSATRFLLKHYARECWVDAATTDATAKPLEDLIELMFRSSP' A
#
# COMPACT_ATOMS: atom_id res chain seq x y z
N MET A 1 -0.75 4.62 -9.86
CA MET A 1 -1.32 3.99 -8.65
C MET A 1 -2.48 3.05 -8.96
N LEU A 2 -3.52 3.49 -9.68
CA LEU A 2 -4.73 2.69 -9.93
C LEU A 2 -4.47 1.27 -10.46
N SER A 3 -3.48 1.08 -11.34
CA SER A 3 -3.07 -0.25 -11.83
C SER A 3 -2.61 -1.20 -10.72
N ARG A 4 -1.95 -0.69 -9.67
CA ARG A 4 -1.51 -1.48 -8.51
C ARG A 4 -2.70 -1.92 -7.66
N LEU A 5 -3.68 -1.03 -7.48
CA LEU A 5 -4.91 -1.34 -6.73
C LEU A 5 -5.78 -2.36 -7.47
N ARG A 6 -5.97 -2.20 -8.78
CA ARG A 6 -6.67 -3.19 -9.63
C ARG A 6 -6.03 -4.58 -9.57
N ARG A 7 -4.70 -4.64 -9.47
CA ARG A 7 -3.98 -5.92 -9.29
C ARG A 7 -4.30 -6.56 -7.94
N ILE A 8 -4.24 -5.79 -6.84
CA ILE A 8 -4.57 -6.27 -5.49
C ILE A 8 -6.02 -6.79 -5.43
N GLU A 9 -6.95 -6.05 -6.03
CA GLU A 9 -8.36 -6.41 -6.16
C GLU A 9 -8.53 -7.75 -6.91
N GLY A 10 -7.81 -7.93 -8.02
CA GLY A 10 -7.78 -9.19 -8.76
C GLY A 10 -7.22 -10.36 -7.95
N GLN A 11 -6.17 -10.13 -7.15
CA GLN A 11 -5.61 -11.14 -6.26
C GLN A 11 -6.60 -11.52 -5.15
N ALA A 12 -7.28 -10.55 -4.53
CA ALA A 12 -8.30 -10.80 -3.51
C ALA A 12 -9.46 -11.64 -4.05
N ARG A 13 -9.97 -11.30 -5.25
CA ARG A 13 -10.95 -12.15 -5.96
C ARG A 13 -10.42 -13.55 -6.25
N GLY A 14 -9.13 -13.68 -6.56
CA GLY A 14 -8.48 -14.97 -6.72
C GLY A 14 -8.57 -15.80 -5.45
N VAL A 15 -8.19 -15.22 -4.31
CA VAL A 15 -8.27 -15.89 -3.00
C VAL A 15 -9.70 -16.31 -2.66
N GLN A 16 -10.71 -15.47 -2.92
CA GLN A 16 -12.11 -15.83 -2.72
C GLN A 16 -12.48 -17.13 -3.46
N ARG A 17 -12.13 -17.24 -4.76
CA ARG A 17 -12.36 -18.46 -5.53
C ARG A 17 -11.60 -19.66 -4.97
N MET A 18 -10.34 -19.49 -4.56
CA MET A 18 -9.55 -20.57 -3.97
C MET A 18 -10.20 -21.14 -2.70
N VAL A 19 -10.83 -20.28 -1.89
CA VAL A 19 -11.58 -20.70 -0.70
C VAL A 19 -12.87 -21.43 -1.08
N GLU A 20 -13.63 -20.91 -2.03
CA GLU A 20 -14.85 -21.56 -2.56
C GLU A 20 -14.56 -22.95 -3.14
N GLU A 21 -13.45 -23.08 -3.87
CA GLU A 21 -12.95 -24.33 -4.46
C GLU A 21 -12.29 -25.27 -3.44
N ARG A 22 -12.19 -24.87 -2.16
CA ARG A 22 -11.52 -25.63 -1.08
C ARG A 22 -10.09 -26.05 -1.43
N ARG A 23 -9.33 -25.15 -2.05
CA ARG A 23 -7.91 -25.37 -2.34
C ARG A 23 -7.08 -25.53 -1.06
N ASP A 24 -5.86 -26.03 -1.24
CA ASP A 24 -4.93 -26.25 -0.15
C ASP A 24 -4.65 -24.96 0.65
N CYS A 25 -4.62 -25.10 1.98
CA CYS A 25 -4.43 -23.99 2.89
C CYS A 25 -3.09 -23.27 2.68
N ALA A 26 -2.02 -24.00 2.37
CA ALA A 26 -0.71 -23.39 2.14
C ALA A 26 -0.71 -22.54 0.86
N GLU A 27 -1.42 -22.96 -0.19
CA GLU A 27 -1.60 -22.15 -1.41
C GLU A 27 -2.37 -20.85 -1.13
N ILE A 28 -3.45 -20.92 -0.34
CA ILE A 28 -4.25 -19.75 0.05
C ILE A 28 -3.39 -18.78 0.87
N VAL A 29 -2.64 -19.28 1.86
CA VAL A 29 -1.72 -18.48 2.67
C VAL A 29 -0.64 -17.82 1.80
N HIS A 30 -0.11 -18.54 0.81
CA HIS A 30 0.83 -17.97 -0.15
C HIS A 30 0.24 -16.80 -0.95
N GLN A 31 -1.01 -16.90 -1.39
CA GLN A 31 -1.67 -15.79 -2.08
C GLN A 31 -1.99 -14.61 -1.17
N LEU A 32 -2.40 -14.86 0.07
CA LEU A 32 -2.56 -13.80 1.06
C LEU A 32 -1.24 -13.07 1.34
N ALA A 33 -0.12 -13.81 1.43
CA ALA A 33 1.20 -13.21 1.57
C ALA A 33 1.57 -12.34 0.35
N SER A 34 1.21 -12.78 -0.86
CA SER A 34 1.39 -12.01 -2.10
C SER A 34 0.58 -10.71 -2.09
N ILE A 35 -0.67 -10.74 -1.61
CA ILE A 35 -1.52 -9.55 -1.43
C ILE A 35 -0.87 -8.58 -0.43
N ARG A 36 -0.39 -9.08 0.72
CA ARG A 36 0.31 -8.27 1.72
C ARG A 36 1.53 -7.56 1.13
N ALA A 37 2.36 -8.28 0.37
CA ALA A 37 3.52 -7.70 -0.30
C ALA A 37 3.13 -6.63 -1.34
N ALA A 38 2.06 -6.90 -2.11
CA ALA A 38 1.53 -5.96 -3.09
C ALA A 38 0.99 -4.67 -2.44
N ALA A 39 0.25 -4.80 -1.34
CA ALA A 39 -0.26 -3.68 -0.55
C ALA A 39 0.90 -2.84 0.01
N GLY A 40 1.89 -3.47 0.64
CA GLY A 40 3.07 -2.76 1.15
C GLY A 40 3.84 -2.02 0.04
N SER A 41 3.92 -2.60 -1.16
CA SER A 41 4.52 -1.92 -2.33
C SER A 41 3.71 -0.69 -2.76
N ALA A 42 2.37 -0.78 -2.76
CA ALA A 42 1.50 0.34 -3.08
C ALA A 42 1.62 1.46 -2.02
N THR A 43 1.63 1.12 -0.74
CA THR A 43 1.85 2.07 0.36
C THR A 43 3.15 2.84 0.19
N ARG A 44 4.28 2.13 -0.02
CA ARG A 44 5.58 2.79 -0.25
C ARG A 44 5.59 3.70 -1.47
N PHE A 45 4.92 3.32 -2.55
CA PHE A 45 4.80 4.16 -3.73
C PHE A 45 4.03 5.45 -3.41
N LEU A 46 2.91 5.35 -2.69
CA LEU A 46 2.08 6.49 -2.33
C LEU A 46 2.82 7.44 -1.40
N LEU A 47 3.47 6.90 -0.36
CA LEU A 47 4.30 7.67 0.56
C LEU A 47 5.40 8.45 -0.16
N LYS A 48 6.13 7.80 -1.08
CA LYS A 48 7.15 8.49 -1.90
C LYS A 48 6.57 9.61 -2.77
N HIS A 49 5.35 9.42 -3.26
CA HIS A 49 4.67 10.42 -4.08
C HIS A 49 4.24 11.62 -3.23
N TYR A 50 3.57 11.38 -2.10
CA TYR A 50 3.22 12.42 -1.12
C TYR A 50 4.45 13.18 -0.62
N ALA A 51 5.54 12.47 -0.30
CA ALA A 51 6.78 13.09 0.12
C ALA A 51 7.33 14.05 -0.95
N ARG A 52 7.29 13.68 -2.24
CA ARG A 52 7.79 14.54 -3.32
C ARG A 52 6.86 15.71 -3.60
N GLU A 53 5.55 15.50 -3.68
CA GLU A 53 4.60 16.57 -4.01
C GLU A 53 4.45 17.57 -2.86
N CYS A 54 4.32 17.11 -1.62
CA CYS A 54 4.23 18.01 -0.47
C CYS A 54 5.56 18.75 -0.18
N TRP A 55 6.73 18.15 -0.47
CA TRP A 55 8.01 18.83 -0.23
C TRP A 55 8.38 19.84 -1.31
N VAL A 56 8.02 19.59 -2.58
CA VAL A 56 8.37 20.50 -3.68
C VAL A 56 7.57 21.81 -3.61
N ASP A 57 6.31 21.77 -3.18
CA ASP A 57 5.50 22.98 -3.00
C ASP A 57 5.85 23.74 -1.70
N ALA A 58 6.16 23.02 -0.61
CA ALA A 58 6.40 23.64 0.69
C ALA A 58 7.78 24.33 0.82
N ALA A 59 8.75 24.08 -0.08
CA ALA A 59 10.00 24.84 -0.11
C ALA A 59 9.81 26.34 -0.42
N THR A 60 8.59 26.75 -0.81
CA THR A 60 8.25 28.15 -1.11
C THR A 60 7.53 28.88 0.03
N THR A 61 7.13 28.20 1.12
CA THR A 61 6.44 28.83 2.27
C THR A 61 6.76 28.12 3.58
N ASP A 62 6.91 28.91 4.66
CA ASP A 62 7.29 28.50 6.04
C ASP A 62 6.31 27.55 6.76
N ALA A 63 5.44 26.85 6.03
CA ALA A 63 4.38 25.95 6.51
C ALA A 63 4.73 24.46 6.38
N THR A 64 6.02 24.10 6.46
CA THR A 64 6.57 22.78 6.08
C THR A 64 6.42 21.67 7.13
N ALA A 65 6.11 21.98 8.38
CA ALA A 65 6.17 20.99 9.47
C ALA A 65 5.02 19.97 9.45
N LYS A 66 3.79 20.42 9.22
CA LYS A 66 2.59 19.59 9.38
C LYS A 66 2.44 18.45 8.34
N PRO A 67 2.70 18.67 7.03
CA PRO A 67 2.63 17.59 6.04
C PRO A 67 3.69 16.50 6.24
N LEU A 68 4.82 16.84 6.87
CA LEU A 68 5.88 15.90 7.19
C LEU A 68 5.52 15.01 8.39
N GLU A 69 4.94 15.59 9.44
CA GLU A 69 4.46 14.85 10.61
C GLU A 69 3.38 13.83 10.22
N ASP A 70 2.41 14.23 9.40
CA ASP A 70 1.36 13.33 8.89
C ASP A 70 1.94 12.19 8.04
N LEU A 71 2.98 12.47 7.24
CA LEU A 71 3.67 11.45 6.43
C LEU A 71 4.46 10.47 7.31
N ILE A 72 5.15 10.99 8.32
CA ILE A 72 5.92 10.19 9.29
C ILE A 72 4.96 9.29 10.09
N GLU A 73 3.83 9.83 10.56
CA GLU A 73 2.81 9.06 11.28
C GLU A 73 2.20 7.96 10.39
N LEU A 74 1.89 8.29 9.13
CA LEU A 74 1.38 7.31 8.17
C LEU A 74 2.41 6.20 7.88
N MET A 75 3.70 6.54 7.83
CA MET A 75 4.80 5.58 7.73
C MET A 75 4.84 4.64 8.94
N PHE A 76 4.78 5.17 10.16
CA PHE A 76 4.84 4.36 11.38
C PHE A 76 3.62 3.45 11.55
N ARG A 77 2.41 3.92 11.20
CA ARG A 77 1.18 3.12 11.27
C ARG A 77 1.12 1.98 10.24
N SER A 78 1.88 2.08 9.16
CA SER A 78 1.84 1.12 8.04
C SER A 78 3.07 0.20 7.96
N SER A 79 4.01 0.32 8.90
CA SER A 79 5.06 -0.67 9.10
C SER A 79 4.45 -1.95 9.69
N PRO A 80 4.72 -3.14 9.10
CA PRO A 80 4.28 -4.41 9.65
C PRO A 80 4.96 -4.74 10.98
#